data_AF-A0A3P8LYD9-F1
#
_entry.id   AF-A0A3P8LYD9-F1
#
_cell.length_a   1.000
_cell.length_b   1.000
_cell.length_c   1.000
_cell.angle_alpha   90.00
_cell.angle_beta   90.00
_cell.angle_gamma   90.00
#
_symmetry.space_group_name_H-M   'P 1'
#
loop_
_entity.id
_entity.type
_entity.pdbx_description
1 polymer ?
#
loop_
_entity_poly.entity_id
_entity_poly.type
_entity_poly.pdbx_seq_one_letter_code
_entity_poly.pdbx_strand_id
1 'polypeptide(L)'
;MLYAHASRILHHETNPGCARALMQKHGERYIWVNPPAIPLSTEEMDSVFALPYKRVPHPAYGDSRIPAYEMIRFSINIMRGCFGGCSFCSITEHEGRIIQSRSEDSIINEIEAIRDTVPGFTGVISDLGGPTANMYMLRCKSPRAEQTCRRLSCVYPDICPHMDTNHEPTINLYRRARDLKGIKKILIASACATTLPWRIRATSKSWRPTTWAAT
;
A
#
# COMPACT_ATOMS: atom_id res chain seq x y z
N MET A 1 20.82 -18.56 -16.49
CA MET A 1 20.46 -17.43 -17.38
C MET A 1 18.98 -17.40 -17.80
N LEU A 2 18.26 -18.53 -17.91
CA LEU A 2 16.84 -18.54 -18.34
C LEU A 2 15.87 -17.87 -17.34
N TYR A 3 16.11 -18.01 -16.03
CA TYR A 3 15.26 -17.40 -15.01
C TYR A 3 15.28 -15.86 -15.05
N ALA A 4 16.48 -15.26 -15.13
CA ALA A 4 16.62 -13.81 -15.20
C ALA A 4 15.93 -13.21 -16.44
N HIS A 5 15.97 -13.93 -17.56
CA HIS A 5 15.26 -13.53 -18.77
C HIS A 5 13.73 -13.60 -18.59
N ALA A 6 13.22 -14.70 -18.04
CA ALA A 6 11.80 -14.85 -17.75
C ALA A 6 11.29 -13.79 -16.75
N SER A 7 12.06 -13.55 -15.68
CA SER A 7 11.76 -12.52 -14.68
C SER A 7 11.70 -11.12 -15.31
N ARG A 8 12.66 -10.75 -16.16
CA ARG A 8 12.64 -9.47 -16.87
C ARG A 8 11.40 -9.30 -17.74
N ILE A 9 11.00 -10.34 -18.48
CA ILE A 9 9.78 -10.29 -19.31
C ILE A 9 8.56 -10.09 -18.42
N LEU A 10 8.43 -10.88 -17.35
CA LEU A 10 7.32 -10.79 -16.42
C LEU A 10 7.16 -9.38 -15.84
N HIS A 11 8.25 -8.78 -15.36
CA HIS A 11 8.23 -7.45 -14.76
C HIS A 11 7.91 -6.32 -15.77
N HIS A 12 8.13 -6.53 -17.07
CA HIS A 12 7.72 -5.58 -18.10
C HIS A 12 6.23 -5.65 -18.45
N GLU A 13 5.56 -6.77 -18.17
CA GLU A 13 4.14 -6.98 -18.43
C GLU A 13 3.24 -6.77 -17.19
N THR A 14 3.70 -6.02 -16.17
CA THR A 14 2.91 -5.72 -14.97
C THR A 14 2.06 -4.45 -15.10
N ASN A 15 2.10 -3.75 -16.23
CA ASN A 15 1.31 -2.54 -16.46
C ASN A 15 0.01 -2.86 -17.22
N PRO A 16 -1.18 -2.70 -16.61
CA PRO A 16 -2.45 -3.03 -17.28
C PRO A 16 -2.72 -2.25 -18.57
N GLY A 17 -2.12 -1.06 -18.74
CA GLY A 17 -2.32 -0.26 -19.95
C GLY A 17 -1.61 -0.80 -21.21
N CYS A 18 -0.51 -1.54 -21.05
CA CYS A 18 0.29 -2.02 -22.18
C CYS A 18 0.80 -3.45 -22.05
N ALA A 19 0.40 -4.17 -21.00
CA ALA A 19 0.79 -5.54 -20.76
C ALA A 19 0.21 -6.51 -21.79
N ARG A 20 0.98 -7.55 -22.07
CA ARG A 20 0.62 -8.66 -22.95
C ARG A 20 0.41 -9.92 -22.13
N ALA A 21 -0.43 -10.82 -22.65
CA ALA A 21 -0.51 -12.16 -22.11
C ALA A 21 0.84 -12.87 -22.29
N LEU A 22 1.27 -13.60 -21.27
CA LEU A 22 2.50 -14.38 -21.31
C LEU A 22 2.15 -15.86 -21.42
N MET A 23 2.93 -16.59 -22.23
CA MET A 23 2.78 -18.03 -22.40
C MET A 23 4.13 -18.71 -22.19
N GLN A 24 4.18 -19.69 -21.30
CA GLN A 24 5.38 -20.47 -21.01
C GLN A 24 5.09 -21.96 -21.18
N LYS A 25 5.85 -22.64 -22.05
CA LYS A 25 5.79 -24.10 -22.17
C LYS A 25 6.43 -24.74 -20.91
N HIS A 26 5.74 -25.72 -20.33
CA HIS A 26 6.19 -26.52 -19.20
C HIS A 26 5.84 -27.99 -19.43
N GLY A 27 6.82 -28.78 -19.90
CA GLY A 27 6.61 -30.15 -20.38
C GLY A 27 5.66 -30.18 -21.57
N GLU A 28 4.61 -31.00 -21.48
CA GLU A 28 3.53 -31.11 -22.49
C GLU A 28 2.42 -30.05 -22.33
N ARG A 29 2.56 -29.12 -21.37
CA ARG A 29 1.53 -28.11 -21.07
C ARG A 29 2.05 -26.70 -21.30
N TYR A 30 1.12 -25.75 -21.44
CA TYR A 30 1.41 -24.33 -21.49
C TYR A 30 0.79 -23.64 -20.28
N ILE A 31 1.56 -22.76 -19.63
CA ILE A 31 1.09 -21.84 -18.61
C ILE A 31 0.73 -20.55 -19.34
N TRP A 32 -0.53 -20.14 -19.22
CA TRP A 32 -1.02 -18.88 -19.74
C TRP A 32 -1.24 -17.89 -18.60
N VAL A 33 -0.56 -16.75 -18.64
CA VAL A 33 -0.69 -15.67 -17.66
C VAL A 33 -1.43 -14.51 -18.34
N ASN A 34 -2.62 -14.22 -17.83
CA ASN A 34 -3.41 -13.10 -18.32
C ASN A 34 -2.74 -11.77 -17.99
N PRO A 35 -2.95 -10.72 -18.80
CA PRO A 35 -2.57 -9.37 -18.44
C PRO A 35 -3.17 -8.96 -17.07
N PRO A 36 -2.47 -8.11 -16.30
CA PRO A 36 -2.99 -7.59 -15.04
C PRO A 36 -4.30 -6.83 -15.27
N ALA A 37 -5.22 -6.95 -14.31
CA ALA A 37 -6.49 -6.23 -14.33
C ALA A 37 -6.26 -4.72 -14.16
N ILE A 38 -7.22 -3.92 -14.65
CA ILE A 38 -7.25 -2.49 -14.40
C ILE A 38 -7.47 -2.27 -12.89
N PRO A 39 -6.68 -1.41 -12.22
CA PRO A 39 -6.83 -1.12 -10.81
C PRO A 39 -8.19 -0.51 -10.50
N LEU A 40 -8.71 -0.81 -9.30
CA LEU A 40 -9.98 -0.27 -8.83
C LEU A 40 -9.93 1.25 -8.67
N SER A 41 -11.07 1.90 -8.88
CA SER A 41 -11.26 3.30 -8.50
C SER A 41 -11.25 3.48 -6.98
N THR A 42 -11.12 4.71 -6.51
CA THR A 42 -11.20 5.03 -5.09
C THR A 42 -12.55 4.62 -4.51
N GLU A 43 -13.63 4.87 -5.23
CA GLU A 43 -15.01 4.53 -4.84
C GLU A 43 -15.22 3.01 -4.79
N GLU A 44 -14.68 2.29 -5.78
CA GLU A 44 -14.71 0.82 -5.80
C GLU A 44 -13.92 0.24 -4.62
N MET A 45 -12.72 0.76 -4.36
CA MET A 45 -11.93 0.37 -3.18
C MET A 45 -12.69 0.64 -1.89
N ASP A 46 -13.25 1.84 -1.73
CA ASP A 46 -14.02 2.18 -0.54
C ASP A 46 -15.21 1.25 -0.34
N SER A 47 -15.91 0.87 -1.41
CA SER A 47 -17.01 -0.10 -1.34
C SER A 47 -16.55 -1.48 -0.83
N VAL A 48 -15.38 -1.95 -1.27
CA VAL A 48 -14.81 -3.25 -0.85
C VAL A 48 -14.46 -3.25 0.63
N PHE A 49 -13.93 -2.14 1.15
CA PHE A 49 -13.58 -2.01 2.57
C PHE A 49 -14.78 -1.66 3.47
N ALA A 50 -15.84 -1.07 2.91
CA ALA A 50 -17.08 -0.74 3.62
C ALA A 50 -18.03 -1.93 3.79
N LEU A 51 -17.75 -3.09 3.18
CA LEU A 51 -18.52 -4.31 3.40
C LEU A 51 -18.58 -4.66 4.90
N PRO A 52 -19.68 -5.27 5.39
CA PRO A 52 -19.92 -5.47 6.82
C PRO A 52 -19.08 -6.61 7.41
N TYR A 53 -17.75 -6.47 7.39
CA TYR A 53 -16.83 -7.42 7.99
C TYR A 53 -16.95 -7.39 9.51
N LYS A 54 -17.06 -8.56 10.14
CA LYS A 54 -17.17 -8.65 11.60
C LYS A 54 -15.87 -8.30 12.36
N ARG A 55 -14.72 -8.23 11.67
CA ARG A 55 -13.38 -7.96 12.26
C ARG A 55 -13.02 -8.81 13.48
N VAL A 56 -13.61 -9.99 13.58
CA VAL A 56 -13.32 -11.01 14.58
C VAL A 56 -13.07 -12.35 13.86
N PRO A 57 -12.35 -13.29 14.50
CA PRO A 57 -12.17 -14.62 13.96
C PRO A 57 -13.50 -15.29 13.63
N HIS A 58 -13.48 -16.18 12.63
CA HIS A 58 -14.66 -16.96 12.28
C HIS A 58 -15.10 -17.81 13.49
N PRO A 59 -16.41 -17.93 13.81
CA PRO A 59 -16.88 -18.66 14.99
C PRO A 59 -16.41 -20.11 15.08
N ALA A 60 -16.11 -20.74 13.94
CA ALA A 60 -15.58 -22.11 13.88
C ALA A 60 -14.25 -22.30 14.64
N TYR A 61 -13.48 -21.23 14.88
CA TYR A 61 -12.24 -21.31 15.64
C TYR A 61 -12.45 -21.34 17.16
N GLY A 62 -13.66 -21.05 17.66
CA GLY A 62 -13.96 -20.99 19.09
C GLY A 62 -12.99 -20.08 19.84
N ASP A 63 -12.41 -20.60 20.93
CA ASP A 63 -11.43 -19.90 21.76
C ASP A 63 -9.97 -20.11 21.31
N SER A 64 -9.76 -20.66 20.11
CA SER A 64 -8.41 -20.91 19.59
C SER A 64 -7.69 -19.58 19.37
N ARG A 65 -6.47 -19.48 19.92
CA ARG A 65 -5.61 -18.32 19.69
C ARG A 65 -5.13 -18.33 18.24
N ILE A 66 -5.39 -17.24 17.52
CA ILE A 66 -4.92 -17.03 16.14
C ILE A 66 -3.86 -15.92 16.14
N PRO A 67 -2.55 -16.25 16.08
CA PRO A 67 -1.49 -15.25 16.12
C PRO A 67 -1.60 -14.18 15.03
N ALA A 68 -2.02 -14.57 13.83
CA ALA A 68 -2.22 -13.63 12.73
C ALA A 68 -3.30 -12.59 13.02
N TYR A 69 -4.39 -12.97 13.70
CA TYR A 69 -5.47 -12.07 14.08
C TYR A 69 -5.00 -11.03 15.09
N GLU A 70 -4.22 -11.45 16.09
CA GLU A 70 -3.69 -10.54 17.12
C GLU A 70 -2.84 -9.41 16.52
N MET A 71 -2.10 -9.72 15.45
CA MET A 71 -1.25 -8.76 14.74
C MET A 71 -2.07 -7.76 13.90
N ILE A 72 -3.09 -8.23 13.18
CA ILE A 72 -3.78 -7.43 12.16
C ILE A 72 -5.06 -6.75 12.65
N ARG A 73 -5.62 -7.15 13.80
CA ARG A 73 -6.94 -6.66 14.26
C ARG A 73 -7.05 -5.13 14.39
N PHE A 74 -5.91 -4.45 14.66
CA PHE A 74 -5.81 -2.98 14.77
C PHE A 74 -4.99 -2.35 13.64
N SER A 75 -4.76 -3.07 12.54
CA SER A 75 -4.09 -2.57 11.34
C SER A 75 -5.14 -2.17 10.30
N ILE A 76 -4.85 -1.07 9.59
CA ILE A 76 -5.72 -0.49 8.59
C ILE A 76 -4.89 -0.23 7.35
N ASN A 77 -5.39 -0.74 6.22
CA ASN A 77 -4.76 -0.54 4.93
C ASN A 77 -5.33 0.70 4.23
N ILE A 78 -4.49 1.68 3.90
CA ILE A 78 -4.88 2.95 3.24
C ILE A 78 -4.75 2.91 1.71
N MET A 79 -3.94 2.00 1.16
CA MET A 79 -3.66 1.93 -0.29
C MET A 79 -3.12 0.57 -0.73
N ARG A 80 -3.17 0.29 -2.03
CA ARG A 80 -2.52 -0.85 -2.66
C ARG A 80 -1.62 -0.41 -3.80
N GLY A 81 -0.63 -1.23 -4.14
CA GLY A 81 0.32 -1.02 -5.21
C GLY A 81 1.59 -0.31 -4.77
N CYS A 82 2.62 -0.40 -5.60
CA CYS A 82 3.92 0.23 -5.36
C CYS A 82 4.62 0.57 -6.67
N PHE A 83 5.05 1.82 -6.87
CA PHE A 83 5.83 2.21 -8.05
C PHE A 83 7.35 2.08 -7.85
N GLY A 84 7.78 1.62 -6.66
CA GLY A 84 9.19 1.49 -6.29
C GLY A 84 9.93 0.37 -7.02
N GLY A 85 9.24 -0.72 -7.37
CA GLY A 85 9.80 -1.80 -8.21
C GLY A 85 11.06 -2.46 -7.64
N CYS A 86 11.14 -2.64 -6.32
CA CYS A 86 12.28 -3.27 -5.67
C CYS A 86 12.38 -4.75 -6.08
N SER A 87 13.54 -5.20 -6.55
CA SER A 87 13.73 -6.56 -7.08
C SER A 87 13.50 -7.70 -6.07
N PHE A 88 13.46 -7.38 -4.77
CA PHE A 88 13.19 -8.36 -3.70
C PHE A 88 11.72 -8.41 -3.29
N CYS A 89 10.89 -7.49 -3.78
CA CYS A 89 9.53 -7.28 -3.32
C CYS A 89 8.53 -7.72 -4.40
N SER A 90 7.53 -8.51 -4.02
CA SER A 90 6.50 -9.01 -4.93
C SER A 90 5.24 -8.13 -4.97
N ILE A 91 5.22 -6.98 -4.27
CA ILE A 91 4.03 -6.09 -4.25
C ILE A 91 3.64 -5.65 -5.66
N THR A 92 4.61 -5.33 -6.51
CA THR A 92 4.33 -4.90 -7.89
C THR A 92 3.70 -5.99 -8.73
N GLU A 93 3.94 -7.26 -8.39
CA GLU A 93 3.40 -8.43 -9.07
C GLU A 93 1.98 -8.77 -8.56
N HIS A 94 1.72 -8.60 -7.26
CA HIS A 94 0.43 -8.94 -6.64
C HIS A 94 -0.60 -7.80 -6.67
N GLU A 95 -0.16 -6.57 -6.39
CA GLU A 95 -1.05 -5.40 -6.26
C GLU A 95 -0.92 -4.44 -7.45
N GLY A 96 0.10 -4.64 -8.28
CA GLY A 96 0.41 -3.78 -9.41
C GLY A 96 1.25 -2.57 -9.01
N ARG A 97 1.59 -1.75 -10.02
CA ARG A 97 2.43 -0.56 -9.85
C ARG A 97 1.65 0.72 -9.65
N ILE A 98 0.40 0.73 -10.10
CA ILE A 98 -0.48 1.88 -10.01
C ILE A 98 -1.02 1.93 -8.60
N ILE A 99 -0.81 3.04 -7.91
CA ILE A 99 -1.32 3.20 -6.55
C ILE A 99 -2.84 3.34 -6.61
N GLN A 100 -3.50 2.45 -5.88
CA GLN A 100 -4.91 2.49 -5.58
C GLN A 100 -5.02 3.04 -4.16
N SER A 101 -5.62 4.21 -3.98
CA SER A 101 -5.80 4.82 -2.65
C SER A 101 -7.26 4.79 -2.26
N ARG A 102 -7.53 4.64 -0.97
CA ARG A 102 -8.86 4.80 -0.39
C ARG A 102 -9.16 6.27 -0.13
N SER A 103 -10.44 6.63 0.02
CA SER A 103 -10.75 7.98 0.50
C SER A 103 -10.37 8.15 1.97
N GLU A 104 -10.09 9.40 2.35
CA GLU A 104 -9.80 9.75 3.73
C GLU A 104 -10.98 9.37 4.64
N ASP A 105 -12.22 9.66 4.21
CA ASP A 105 -13.43 9.36 4.99
C ASP A 105 -13.62 7.85 5.21
N SER A 106 -13.37 7.02 4.19
CA SER A 106 -13.41 5.56 4.31
C SER A 106 -12.43 5.05 5.38
N ILE A 107 -11.21 5.59 5.40
CA ILE A 107 -10.19 5.22 6.38
C ILE A 107 -10.60 5.65 7.79
N ILE A 108 -11.10 6.89 7.94
CA ILE A 108 -11.56 7.40 9.24
C ILE A 108 -12.72 6.57 9.78
N ASN A 109 -13.72 6.26 8.95
CA ASN A 109 -14.86 5.42 9.35
C ASN A 109 -14.41 4.03 9.81
N GLU A 110 -13.38 3.44 9.18
CA GLU A 110 -12.83 2.17 9.63
C GLU A 110 -12.09 2.28 10.98
N ILE A 111 -11.36 3.38 11.22
CA ILE A 111 -10.73 3.64 12.53
C ILE A 111 -11.80 3.68 13.63
N GLU A 112 -12.92 4.36 13.37
CA GLU A 112 -14.04 4.43 14.31
C GLU A 112 -14.71 3.07 14.51
N ALA A 113 -14.94 2.32 13.43
CA ALA A 113 -15.48 0.97 13.52
C ALA A 113 -14.58 0.05 14.36
N ILE A 114 -13.25 0.13 14.21
CA ILE A 114 -12.31 -0.66 15.04
C ILE A 114 -12.42 -0.26 16.51
N ARG A 115 -12.46 1.05 16.79
CA ARG A 115 -12.60 1.58 18.15
C ARG A 115 -13.87 1.03 18.83
N ASP A 116 -14.97 0.98 18.08
CA ASP A 116 -16.30 0.70 18.63
C ASP A 116 -16.67 -0.79 18.63
N THR A 117 -16.13 -1.59 17.70
CA THR A 117 -16.56 -2.99 17.50
C THR A 117 -15.52 -4.04 17.89
N VAL A 118 -14.22 -3.71 17.88
CA VAL A 118 -13.18 -4.73 18.08
C VAL A 118 -12.85 -4.87 19.58
N PRO A 119 -13.01 -6.08 20.14
CA PRO A 119 -12.75 -6.30 21.57
C PRO A 119 -11.27 -6.12 21.90
N GLY A 120 -11.00 -5.51 23.05
CA GLY A 120 -9.64 -5.28 23.55
C GLY A 120 -8.90 -4.12 22.89
N PHE A 121 -9.62 -3.18 22.27
CA PHE A 121 -9.01 -1.97 21.73
C PHE A 121 -8.44 -1.08 22.85
N THR A 122 -7.14 -0.80 22.78
CA THR A 122 -6.40 -0.04 23.82
C THR A 122 -6.29 1.45 23.53
N GLY A 123 -6.82 1.90 22.38
CA GLY A 123 -6.58 3.23 21.82
C GLY A 123 -5.33 3.31 20.94
N VAL A 124 -4.72 2.18 20.57
CA VAL A 124 -3.53 2.13 19.72
C VAL A 124 -3.85 1.42 18.41
N ILE A 125 -3.65 2.12 17.29
CA ILE A 125 -3.67 1.53 15.95
C ILE A 125 -2.27 0.99 15.65
N SER A 126 -2.18 -0.31 15.34
CA SER A 126 -0.90 -1.02 15.18
C SER A 126 -0.20 -0.68 13.87
N ASP A 127 -0.96 -0.37 12.83
CA ASP A 127 -0.45 0.12 11.55
C ASP A 127 -1.54 0.91 10.82
N LEU A 128 -1.23 2.12 10.38
CA LEU A 128 -2.04 2.92 9.46
C LEU A 128 -1.19 3.20 8.23
N GLY A 129 -1.24 2.27 7.26
CA GLY A 129 -0.31 2.27 6.15
C GLY A 129 -0.79 1.34 5.04
N GLY A 130 0.13 0.91 4.20
CA GLY A 130 -0.15 -0.07 3.14
C GLY A 130 1.13 -0.80 2.77
N PRO A 131 1.28 -1.28 1.53
CA PRO A 131 2.53 -1.88 1.05
C PRO A 131 3.75 -0.96 1.25
N THR A 132 3.53 0.35 1.27
CA THR A 132 4.53 1.37 1.59
C THR A 132 3.93 2.41 2.54
N ALA A 133 4.79 3.16 3.24
CA ALA A 133 4.35 4.13 4.25
C ALA A 133 3.98 5.52 3.68
N ASN A 134 4.37 5.82 2.43
CA ASN A 134 4.42 7.20 1.94
C ASN A 134 3.87 7.41 0.51
N MET A 135 3.24 6.41 -0.10
CA MET A 135 2.72 6.51 -1.47
C MET A 135 1.23 6.88 -1.58
N TYR A 136 0.57 7.18 -0.46
CA TYR A 136 -0.87 7.44 -0.45
C TYR A 136 -1.22 8.67 -1.32
N MET A 137 -2.19 8.47 -2.23
CA MET A 137 -2.62 9.41 -3.28
C MET A 137 -1.56 9.79 -4.33
N LEU A 138 -0.37 9.19 -4.32
CA LEU A 138 0.64 9.45 -5.36
C LEU A 138 0.30 8.70 -6.64
N ARG A 139 0.36 9.39 -7.78
CA ARG A 139 0.09 8.81 -9.10
C ARG A 139 1.09 9.33 -10.13
N CYS A 140 1.07 8.75 -11.34
CA CYS A 140 1.78 9.35 -12.46
C CYS A 140 1.08 10.67 -12.84
N LYS A 141 1.85 11.75 -13.02
CA LYS A 141 1.31 13.05 -13.47
C LYS A 141 0.82 13.02 -14.92
N SER A 142 1.27 12.05 -15.71
CA SER A 142 0.91 11.93 -17.13
C SER A 142 0.16 10.61 -17.39
N PRO A 143 -1.17 10.67 -17.62
CA PRO A 143 -1.96 9.48 -17.93
C PRO A 143 -1.49 8.77 -19.21
N ARG A 144 -1.07 9.53 -20.24
CA ARG A 144 -0.55 8.98 -21.49
C ARG A 144 0.76 8.21 -21.27
N ALA A 145 1.66 8.76 -20.45
CA ALA A 145 2.90 8.06 -20.10
C ALA A 145 2.60 6.80 -19.29
N GLU A 146 1.67 6.87 -18.33
CA GLU A 146 1.27 5.73 -17.51
C GLU A 146 0.76 4.56 -18.35
N GLN A 147 -0.12 4.81 -19.33
CA GLN A 147 -0.70 3.78 -20.20
C GLN A 147 0.34 2.98 -20.99
N THR A 148 1.48 3.58 -21.34
CA THR A 148 2.51 2.95 -22.20
C THR A 148 3.79 2.57 -21.45
N CYS A 149 3.89 2.91 -20.16
CA CYS A 149 5.12 2.79 -19.38
C CYS A 149 5.52 1.32 -19.14
N ARG A 150 6.76 0.96 -19.53
CA ARG A 150 7.38 -0.35 -19.25
C ARG A 150 8.60 -0.28 -18.35
N ARG A 151 8.84 0.86 -17.68
CA ARG A 151 9.92 1.01 -16.69
C ARG A 151 9.73 0.01 -15.55
N LEU A 152 10.81 -0.52 -14.98
CA LEU A 152 10.74 -1.44 -13.83
C LEU A 152 10.46 -0.69 -12.53
N SER A 153 11.07 0.48 -12.38
CA SER A 153 10.97 1.34 -11.19
C SER A 153 10.80 2.80 -11.59
N CYS A 154 10.06 3.56 -10.78
CA CYS A 154 10.00 5.02 -10.89
C CYS A 154 11.12 5.74 -10.12
N VAL A 155 11.86 5.02 -9.26
CA VAL A 155 12.91 5.61 -8.39
C VAL A 155 14.33 5.25 -8.83
N TYR A 156 14.50 4.25 -9.68
CA TYR A 156 15.80 3.76 -10.16
C TYR A 156 15.79 3.52 -11.68
N PRO A 157 16.90 3.78 -12.41
CA PRO A 157 18.17 4.36 -11.94
C PRO A 157 18.08 5.85 -11.63
N ASP A 158 17.20 6.57 -12.32
CA ASP A 158 16.91 7.98 -12.10
C ASP A 158 15.43 8.15 -11.73
N ILE A 159 15.15 9.16 -10.90
CA ILE A 159 13.79 9.49 -10.50
C ILE A 159 12.96 9.87 -11.73
N CYS A 160 11.80 9.25 -11.90
CA CYS A 160 10.92 9.51 -13.02
C CYS A 160 10.37 10.95 -12.97
N PRO A 161 10.49 11.75 -14.06
CA PRO A 161 9.99 13.13 -14.07
C PRO A 161 8.46 13.23 -13.99
N HIS A 162 7.76 12.14 -14.33
CA HIS A 162 6.30 12.06 -14.22
C HIS A 162 5.82 11.57 -12.85
N MET A 163 6.72 11.31 -11.90
CA MET A 163 6.35 10.86 -10.56
C MET A 163 5.82 12.03 -9.74
N ASP A 164 4.70 11.82 -9.05
CA ASP A 164 4.24 12.74 -8.01
C ASP A 164 4.98 12.50 -6.69
N THR A 165 5.24 13.59 -5.98
CA THR A 165 5.96 13.65 -4.71
C THR A 165 5.19 14.45 -3.67
N ASN A 166 3.92 14.82 -3.94
CA ASN A 166 3.10 15.52 -2.96
C ASN A 166 2.60 14.58 -1.87
N HIS A 167 3.20 14.65 -0.69
CA HIS A 167 2.80 13.86 0.49
C HIS A 167 1.76 14.54 1.38
N GLU A 168 1.26 15.72 1.00
CA GLU A 168 0.26 16.46 1.77
C GLU A 168 -0.99 15.63 2.12
N PRO A 169 -1.56 14.81 1.21
CA PRO A 169 -2.72 13.96 1.54
C PRO A 169 -2.42 12.95 2.65
N THR A 170 -1.21 12.38 2.66
CA THR A 170 -0.77 11.43 3.70
C THR A 170 -0.66 12.13 5.06
N ILE A 171 -0.11 13.34 5.06
CA ILE A 171 0.05 14.15 6.28
C ILE A 171 -1.32 14.54 6.85
N ASN A 172 -2.25 14.98 5.99
CA ASN A 172 -3.58 15.39 6.40
C ASN A 172 -4.38 14.21 6.99
N LEU A 173 -4.31 13.04 6.35
CA LEU A 173 -4.89 11.80 6.89
C LEU A 173 -4.35 11.48 8.30
N TYR A 174 -3.04 11.52 8.50
CA TYR A 174 -2.44 11.23 9.81
C TYR A 174 -2.81 12.26 10.87
N ARG A 175 -2.95 13.54 10.52
CA ARG A 175 -3.43 14.58 11.44
C ARG A 175 -4.87 14.29 11.86
N ARG A 176 -5.77 14.11 10.90
CA ARG A 176 -7.18 13.83 11.16
C ARG A 176 -7.37 12.55 11.98
N ALA A 177 -6.66 11.48 11.63
CA ALA A 177 -6.73 10.21 12.37
C ALA A 177 -6.26 10.36 13.83
N ARG A 178 -5.28 11.22 14.10
CA ARG A 178 -4.78 11.49 15.46
C ARG A 178 -5.75 12.33 16.30
N ASP A 179 -6.55 13.18 15.66
CA ASP A 179 -7.53 14.04 16.32
C ASP A 179 -8.83 13.30 16.69
N LEU A 180 -9.00 12.06 16.23
CA LEU A 180 -10.14 11.21 16.58
C LEU A 180 -10.19 10.90 18.08
N LYS A 181 -11.38 11.05 18.66
CA LYS A 181 -11.64 10.71 20.06
C LYS A 181 -11.47 9.19 20.28
N GLY A 182 -10.76 8.82 21.34
CA GLY A 182 -10.47 7.43 21.69
C GLY A 182 -9.17 6.89 21.10
N ILE A 183 -8.54 7.59 20.17
CA ILE A 183 -7.23 7.23 19.62
C ILE A 183 -6.11 7.91 20.42
N LYS A 184 -5.24 7.11 21.03
CA LYS A 184 -4.08 7.57 21.81
C LYS A 184 -2.81 7.63 20.96
N LYS A 185 -2.61 6.62 20.11
CA LYS A 185 -1.39 6.49 19.29
C LYS A 185 -1.70 5.75 17.99
N ILE A 186 -1.07 6.21 16.92
CA ILE A 186 -1.05 5.55 15.62
C ILE A 186 0.40 5.17 15.32
N LEU A 187 0.60 3.91 14.97
CA LEU A 187 1.89 3.38 14.54
C LEU A 187 1.87 3.19 13.02
N ILE A 188 3.06 3.24 12.43
CA ILE A 188 3.30 2.94 11.02
C ILE A 188 4.35 1.83 11.02
N ALA A 189 3.94 0.63 10.68
CA ALA A 189 4.78 -0.57 10.65
C ALA A 189 5.26 -0.90 9.22
N SER A 190 4.80 -0.14 8.22
CA SER A 190 5.18 -0.28 6.82
C SER A 190 6.60 0.23 6.57
N ALA A 191 7.35 -0.50 5.73
CA ALA A 191 8.71 -0.15 5.38
C ALA A 191 8.75 1.21 4.64
N CYS A 192 9.57 2.13 5.14
CA CYS A 192 9.86 3.40 4.49
C CYS A 192 11.22 3.30 3.80
N ALA A 193 11.26 3.53 2.48
CA ALA A 193 12.54 3.77 1.82
C ALA A 193 13.14 5.07 2.37
N THR A 194 14.38 5.02 2.85
CA THR A 194 15.09 6.06 3.61
C THR A 194 15.41 7.36 2.84
N THR A 195 14.70 7.66 1.75
CA THR A 195 14.84 8.91 0.98
C THR A 195 13.94 10.05 1.49
N LEU A 196 13.31 9.93 2.67
CA LEU A 196 12.74 11.10 3.36
C LEU A 196 13.80 11.71 4.30
N PRO A 197 14.08 13.03 4.21
CA PRO A 197 14.86 13.75 5.22
C PRO A 197 14.12 13.89 6.58
N TRP A 198 12.96 13.25 6.73
CA TRP A 198 12.09 13.39 7.89
C TRP A 198 12.16 12.14 8.77
N ARG A 199 12.79 12.28 9.94
CA ARG A 199 12.61 11.33 11.04
C ARG A 199 11.16 11.40 11.52
N ILE A 200 10.33 10.44 11.14
CA ILE A 200 9.01 10.25 11.75
C ILE A 200 9.23 9.69 13.16
N ARG A 201 9.51 10.56 14.14
CA ARG A 201 9.41 10.21 15.57
C ARG A 201 7.94 10.30 15.98
N ALA A 202 7.23 9.18 15.86
CA ALA A 202 5.86 9.00 16.34
C ALA A 202 5.78 8.89 17.89
N THR A 203 6.43 9.81 18.62
CA THR A 203 6.48 9.77 20.09
C THR A 203 6.17 11.09 20.79
N SER A 204 5.97 12.22 20.10
CA SER A 204 5.53 13.47 20.76
C SER A 204 4.46 14.21 19.96
N LYS A 205 3.58 14.92 20.67
CA LYS A 205 2.55 15.82 20.10
C LYS A 205 3.14 17.11 19.50
N SER A 206 4.46 17.26 19.48
CA SER A 206 5.17 18.41 18.92
C SER A 206 5.96 18.00 17.67
N TRP A 207 5.59 18.56 16.53
CA TRP A 207 6.36 18.52 15.29
C TRP A 207 7.48 19.55 15.41
N ARG A 208 8.75 19.13 15.43
CA ARG A 208 9.89 20.04 15.22
C ARG A 208 10.62 19.63 13.95
N PRO A 209 10.72 20.49 12.93
CA PRO A 209 11.59 20.25 11.79
C PRO A 209 13.03 20.35 12.27
N THR A 210 13.84 19.31 12.05
CA THR A 210 15.29 19.39 12.20
C THR A 210 15.88 19.18 10.82
N THR A 211 16.37 20.27 10.22
CA THR A 211 17.20 20.25 9.02
C THR A 211 18.56 19.69 9.40
N TRP A 212 19.04 18.69 8.66
CA TRP A 212 20.46 18.33 8.68
C TRP A 212 21.03 18.65 7.31
N ALA A 213 21.98 19.58 7.29
CA ALA A 213 22.88 19.80 6.16
C ALA A 213 23.80 18.58 6.02
N ALA A 214 23.89 18.03 4.82
CA ALA A 214 24.81 16.96 4.50
C ALA A 214 26.26 17.51 4.50
N THR A 215 27.13 16.84 5.26
CA THR A 215 28.58 16.76 5.01
C THR A 215 28.87 15.34 4.59
#